data_AF-A0A328AX58-F1
#
_entry.id   AF-A0A328AX58-F1
#
_cell.length_a   1.000
_cell.length_b   1.000
_cell.length_c   1.000
_cell.angle_alpha   90.00
_cell.angle_beta   90.00
_cell.angle_gamma   90.00
#
_symmetry.space_group_name_H-M   'P 1'
#
loop_
_entity.id
_entity.type
_entity.pdbx_description
1 polymer ?
#
loop_
_entity_poly.entity_id
_entity_poly.type
_entity_poly.pdbx_seq_one_letter_code
_entity_poly.pdbx_strand_id
1 'polypeptide(L)'
;MSLGKASAPIKVVEYASLTCPHCATYNAEVISVLKSRYIDTGQVQFTLKELLTPPQTVAAAGFLMARCAGPDKYFKVVDDVFRSQSRWRAGGIRQVLLQIAMANGLTEPQFEACLKDEAQLDALEARIRKVVEEDGIESTPTIFVNGRKVEGHTLADLEAAIAAARK
;
A
#
# COMPACT_ATOMS: atom_id res chain seq x y z
N MET A 1 -2.06 0.26 -6.58
CA MET A 1 -1.47 -0.80 -7.45
C MET A 1 -2.11 -2.14 -7.12
N SER A 2 -2.02 -3.13 -8.00
CA SER A 2 -2.59 -4.47 -7.75
C SER A 2 -1.55 -5.59 -7.85
N LEU A 3 -1.75 -6.63 -7.03
CA LEU A 3 -0.94 -7.84 -6.97
C LEU A 3 -1.83 -9.08 -7.19
N GLY A 4 -1.32 -10.07 -7.92
CA GLY A 4 -2.06 -11.29 -8.27
C GLY A 4 -2.76 -11.23 -9.62
N LYS A 5 -3.43 -12.33 -9.99
CA LYS A 5 -4.07 -12.49 -11.30
C LYS A 5 -5.26 -11.54 -11.43
N ALA A 6 -5.34 -10.79 -12.54
CA ALA A 6 -6.49 -9.94 -12.84
C ALA A 6 -7.81 -10.72 -12.95
N SER A 7 -7.75 -12.00 -13.31
CA SER A 7 -8.90 -12.91 -13.37
C SER A 7 -9.25 -13.59 -12.05
N ALA A 8 -8.52 -13.33 -10.95
CA ALA A 8 -8.83 -13.95 -9.66
C ALA A 8 -10.27 -13.63 -9.22
N PRO A 9 -11.04 -14.62 -8.76
CA PRO A 9 -12.47 -14.47 -8.48
C PRO A 9 -12.75 -13.56 -7.27
N ILE A 10 -11.77 -13.40 -6.38
CA ILE A 10 -11.90 -12.59 -5.17
C ILE A 10 -11.02 -11.36 -5.31
N LYS A 11 -11.60 -10.18 -5.10
CA LYS A 11 -10.94 -8.88 -5.11
C LYS A 11 -10.84 -8.38 -3.68
N VAL A 12 -9.61 -8.22 -3.19
CA VAL A 12 -9.33 -7.58 -1.91
C VAL A 12 -8.80 -6.19 -2.19
N VAL A 13 -9.40 -5.17 -1.58
CA VAL A 13 -8.94 -3.78 -1.68
C VAL A 13 -8.59 -3.31 -0.28
N GLU A 14 -7.38 -2.79 -0.09
CA GLU A 14 -6.96 -2.09 1.12
C GLU A 14 -6.74 -0.61 0.79
N TYR A 15 -7.33 0.27 1.57
CA TYR A 15 -7.02 1.69 1.62
C TYR A 15 -6.05 1.92 2.77
N ALA A 16 -4.82 2.33 2.45
CA ALA A 16 -3.74 2.44 3.43
C ALA A 16 -2.90 3.68 3.23
N SER A 17 -2.21 4.07 4.30
CA SER A 17 -1.21 5.13 4.30
C SER A 17 0.11 4.60 4.84
N LEU A 18 1.22 4.91 4.16
CA LEU A 18 2.56 4.48 4.54
C LEU A 18 3.05 5.04 5.89
N THR A 19 2.36 6.03 6.45
CA THR A 19 2.65 6.58 7.78
C THR A 19 1.77 5.99 8.88
N CYS A 20 0.73 5.23 8.53
CA CYS A 20 -0.19 4.63 9.48
C CYS A 20 0.43 3.38 10.14
N PRO A 21 0.52 3.34 11.49
CA PRO A 21 1.08 2.18 12.20
C PRO A 21 0.19 0.93 12.06
N HIS A 22 -1.12 1.09 12.06
CA HIS A 22 -2.04 -0.05 11.88
C HIS A 22 -1.93 -0.67 10.49
N CYS A 23 -1.68 0.13 9.45
CA CYS A 23 -1.37 -0.37 8.11
C CYS A 23 -0.05 -1.15 8.09
N ALA A 24 0.98 -0.68 8.81
CA ALA A 24 2.25 -1.42 8.91
C ALA A 24 2.08 -2.77 9.59
N THR A 25 1.31 -2.84 10.69
CA THR A 25 0.95 -4.11 11.34
C THR A 25 0.15 -5.01 10.40
N TYR A 26 -0.89 -4.47 9.74
CA TYR A 26 -1.70 -5.22 8.78
C TYR A 26 -0.88 -5.80 7.63
N ASN A 27 0.04 -5.00 7.07
CA ASN A 27 0.95 -5.44 6.02
C ASN A 27 1.87 -6.59 6.50
N ALA A 28 2.43 -6.48 7.71
CA ALA A 28 3.33 -7.48 8.26
C ALA A 28 2.64 -8.81 8.60
N GLU A 29 1.44 -8.74 9.19
CA GLU A 29 0.75 -9.91 9.78
C GLU A 29 -0.31 -10.52 8.87
N VAL A 30 -1.01 -9.69 8.08
CA VAL A 30 -2.16 -10.12 7.28
C VAL A 30 -1.81 -10.22 5.79
N ILE A 31 -1.23 -9.17 5.20
CA ILE A 31 -0.90 -9.17 3.76
C ILE A 31 0.14 -10.23 3.41
N SER A 32 1.13 -10.47 4.29
CA SER A 32 2.13 -11.53 4.10
C SER A 32 1.50 -12.93 3.98
N VAL A 33 0.52 -13.23 4.83
CA VAL A 33 -0.24 -14.50 4.83
C VAL A 33 -1.22 -14.53 3.66
N LEU A 34 -1.92 -13.43 3.38
CA LEU A 34 -2.82 -13.30 2.23
C LEU A 34 -2.08 -13.60 0.93
N LYS A 35 -0.85 -13.06 0.80
CA LYS A 35 -0.02 -13.25 -0.38
C LYS A 35 0.27 -14.72 -0.63
N SER A 36 0.86 -15.40 0.36
CA SER A 36 1.27 -16.80 0.23
C SER A 36 0.09 -17.75 0.03
N ARG A 37 -1.03 -17.54 0.74
CA ARG A 37 -2.18 -18.46 0.70
C ARG A 37 -3.12 -18.23 -0.48
N TYR A 38 -3.34 -16.98 -0.87
CA TYR A 38 -4.44 -16.62 -1.78
C TYR A 38 -4.02 -15.85 -3.02
N ILE A 39 -3.04 -14.95 -2.94
CA ILE A 39 -2.60 -14.17 -4.10
C ILE A 39 -1.75 -15.02 -5.04
N ASP A 40 -0.75 -15.71 -4.50
CA ASP A 40 0.21 -16.52 -5.28
C ASP A 40 -0.47 -17.76 -5.87
N THR A 41 -1.53 -18.25 -5.23
CA THR A 41 -2.38 -19.34 -5.73
C THR A 41 -3.42 -18.86 -6.74
N GLY A 42 -3.52 -17.55 -7.01
CA GLY A 42 -4.43 -16.97 -7.98
C GLY A 42 -5.89 -16.88 -7.53
N GLN A 43 -6.17 -17.10 -6.25
CA GLN A 43 -7.52 -17.02 -5.68
C GLN A 43 -7.94 -15.58 -5.40
N VAL A 44 -6.99 -14.71 -5.07
CA VAL A 44 -7.21 -13.29 -4.74
C VAL A 44 -6.39 -12.38 -5.66
N GLN A 45 -7.02 -11.30 -6.12
CA GLN A 45 -6.31 -10.11 -6.58
C GLN A 45 -6.37 -9.07 -5.46
N PHE A 46 -5.22 -8.65 -4.98
CA PHE A 46 -5.10 -7.60 -3.97
C PHE A 46 -4.86 -6.26 -4.65
N THR A 47 -5.50 -5.19 -4.16
CA THR A 47 -5.26 -3.83 -4.61
C THR A 47 -5.02 -2.92 -3.42
N LEU A 48 -3.86 -2.27 -3.40
CA LEU A 48 -3.57 -1.19 -2.47
C LEU A 48 -4.00 0.14 -3.10
N LYS A 49 -4.96 0.82 -2.48
CA LYS A 49 -5.36 2.18 -2.76
C LYS A 49 -4.68 3.12 -1.76
N GLU A 50 -4.11 4.19 -2.30
CA GLU A 50 -3.23 5.09 -1.58
C GLU A 50 -4.07 6.16 -0.87
N LEU A 51 -3.82 6.37 0.41
CA LEU A 51 -4.35 7.48 1.19
C LEU A 51 -3.19 8.13 1.96
N LEU A 52 -3.27 9.43 2.23
CA LEU A 52 -2.23 10.14 2.98
C LEU A 52 -2.70 10.49 4.38
N THR A 53 -2.10 9.86 5.38
CA THR A 53 -2.23 10.28 6.78
C THR A 53 -1.01 11.10 7.23
N PRO A 54 -1.14 11.96 8.24
CA PRO A 54 -0.01 12.71 8.77
C PRO A 54 1.18 11.81 9.20
N PRO A 55 2.43 12.21 8.94
CA PRO A 55 2.85 13.34 8.10
C PRO A 55 2.65 13.03 6.61
N GLN A 56 1.82 13.82 5.93
CA GLN A 56 1.39 13.50 4.55
C GLN A 56 2.55 13.50 3.55
N THR A 57 3.55 14.37 3.74
CA THR A 57 4.74 14.44 2.88
C THR A 57 5.54 13.13 2.88
N VAL A 58 5.59 12.43 4.02
CA VAL A 58 6.27 11.13 4.14
C VAL A 58 5.47 10.04 3.44
N ALA A 59 4.14 10.03 3.62
CA ALA A 59 3.26 9.10 2.94
C ALA A 59 3.34 9.28 1.41
N ALA A 60 3.30 10.52 0.94
CA ALA A 60 3.41 10.86 -0.48
C ALA A 60 4.77 10.43 -1.05
N ALA A 61 5.87 10.80 -0.39
CA ALA A 61 7.21 10.42 -0.82
C ALA A 61 7.39 8.90 -0.91
N GLY A 62 6.85 8.15 0.04
CA GLY A 62 6.87 6.69 0.00
C GLY A 62 6.11 6.10 -1.20
N PHE A 63 4.92 6.61 -1.51
CA PHE A 63 4.13 6.12 -2.65
C PHE A 63 4.72 6.54 -4.00
N LEU A 64 5.22 7.77 -4.14
CA LEU A 64 5.92 8.23 -5.34
C LEU A 64 7.16 7.38 -5.61
N MET A 65 7.98 7.15 -4.58
CA MET A 65 9.15 6.27 -4.66
C MET A 65 8.75 4.84 -5.06
N ALA A 66 7.70 4.28 -4.46
CA ALA A 66 7.22 2.93 -4.78
C ALA A 66 6.78 2.80 -6.25
N ARG A 67 6.11 3.82 -6.80
CA ARG A 67 5.70 3.84 -8.21
C ARG A 67 6.88 3.98 -9.15
N CYS A 68 7.82 4.85 -8.79
CA CYS A 68 9.05 5.02 -9.55
C CYS A 68 9.91 3.76 -9.62
N ALA A 69 9.93 2.94 -8.56
CA ALA A 69 10.63 1.66 -8.57
C ALA A 69 10.02 0.65 -9.57
N GLY A 70 8.83 0.93 -10.11
CA GLY A 70 8.13 0.13 -11.09
C GLY A 70 7.14 -0.86 -10.49
N PRO A 71 6.23 -1.42 -11.31
CA PRO A 71 5.15 -2.29 -10.85
C PRO A 71 5.64 -3.55 -10.14
N ASP A 72 6.76 -4.12 -10.58
CA ASP A 72 7.34 -5.34 -10.00
C ASP A 72 7.91 -5.13 -8.60
N LYS A 73 8.32 -3.89 -8.27
CA LYS A 73 8.93 -3.54 -6.99
C LYS A 73 8.00 -2.76 -6.06
N TYR A 74 6.89 -2.23 -6.57
CA TYR A 74 5.98 -1.37 -5.82
C TYR A 74 5.65 -1.94 -4.43
N PHE A 75 5.18 -3.19 -4.36
CA PHE A 75 4.78 -3.80 -3.08
C PHE A 75 5.95 -4.09 -2.16
N LYS A 76 7.14 -4.37 -2.72
CA LYS A 76 8.36 -4.51 -1.92
C LYS A 76 8.76 -3.17 -1.30
N VAL A 77 8.73 -2.09 -2.08
CA VAL A 77 9.03 -0.74 -1.57
C VAL A 77 8.03 -0.34 -0.49
N VAL A 78 6.74 -0.61 -0.71
CA VAL A 78 5.69 -0.37 0.30
C VAL A 78 5.98 -1.13 1.60
N ASP A 79 6.31 -2.42 1.53
CA ASP A 79 6.69 -3.23 2.71
C ASP A 79 7.93 -2.65 3.41
N ASP A 80 8.98 -2.29 2.65
CA ASP A 80 10.20 -1.69 3.21
C ASP A 80 9.92 -0.35 3.91
N VAL A 81 9.03 0.48 3.36
CA VAL A 81 8.60 1.75 4.00
C VAL A 81 7.81 1.48 5.28
N PHE A 82 6.85 0.55 5.26
CA PHE A 82 6.10 0.17 6.46
C PHE A 82 7.02 -0.34 7.58
N ARG A 83 7.97 -1.24 7.25
CA ARG A 83 8.96 -1.75 8.22
C ARG A 83 9.90 -0.67 8.74
N SER A 84 10.07 0.43 8.01
CA SER A 84 10.95 1.53 8.40
C SER A 84 10.31 2.57 9.32
N GLN A 85 9.02 2.41 9.69
CA GLN A 85 8.29 3.42 10.47
C GLN A 85 8.96 3.85 11.77
N SER A 86 9.49 2.92 12.56
CA SER A 86 10.23 3.25 13.78
C SER A 86 11.50 4.06 13.47
N ARG A 87 12.21 3.72 12.39
CA ARG A 87 13.46 4.37 11.99
C ARG A 87 13.23 5.80 11.53
N TRP A 88 12.31 6.03 10.58
CA TRP A 88 12.10 7.40 10.09
C TRP A 88 11.44 8.31 11.13
N ARG A 89 10.63 7.76 12.05
CA ARG A 89 10.09 8.53 13.19
C ARG A 89 11.17 8.96 14.18
N ALA A 90 12.26 8.21 14.30
CA ALA A 90 13.41 8.59 15.11
C ALA A 90 14.26 9.71 14.47
N GLY A 91 13.99 10.09 13.23
CA GLY A 91 14.69 11.15 12.49
C GLY A 91 15.27 10.67 11.17
N GLY A 92 15.93 11.57 10.44
CA GLY A 92 16.62 11.21 9.18
C GLY A 92 15.70 10.68 8.08
N ILE A 93 14.44 11.12 8.03
CA ILE A 93 13.40 10.61 7.11
C ILE A 93 13.92 10.50 5.68
N ARG A 94 14.52 11.56 5.15
CA ARG A 94 15.06 11.57 3.79
C ARG A 94 16.11 10.47 3.58
N GLN A 95 17.01 10.27 4.54
CA GLN A 95 18.06 9.26 4.45
C GLN A 95 17.49 7.84 4.52
N VAL A 96 16.49 7.60 5.37
CA VAL A 96 15.79 6.32 5.44
C VAL A 96 15.08 6.00 4.12
N LEU A 97 14.34 6.96 3.56
CA LEU A 97 13.66 6.77 2.28
C LEU A 97 14.66 6.58 1.12
N LEU A 98 15.75 7.33 1.08
CA LEU A 98 16.79 7.14 0.07
C LEU A 98 17.42 5.73 0.15
N GLN A 99 17.71 5.23 1.36
CA GLN A 99 18.23 3.87 1.54
C GLN A 99 17.26 2.81 1.01
N ILE A 100 15.96 3.00 1.23
CA ILE A 100 14.92 2.11 0.69
C ILE A 100 14.86 2.20 -0.84
N ALA A 101 14.93 3.40 -1.40
CA ALA A 101 14.96 3.62 -2.85
C ALA A 101 16.13 2.85 -3.49
N MET A 102 17.33 3.01 -2.93
CA MET A 102 18.55 2.37 -3.39
C MET A 102 18.52 0.84 -3.25
N ALA A 103 18.02 0.32 -2.12
CA ALA A 103 17.82 -1.11 -1.92
C ALA A 103 16.84 -1.72 -2.95
N ASN A 104 15.97 -0.89 -3.54
CA ASN A 104 15.03 -1.27 -4.58
C ASN A 104 15.46 -0.84 -5.99
N GLY A 105 16.74 -0.47 -6.16
CA GLY A 105 17.36 -0.24 -7.47
C GLY A 105 17.12 1.13 -8.07
N LEU A 106 16.69 2.12 -7.28
CA LEU A 106 16.73 3.53 -7.68
C LEU A 106 18.08 4.14 -7.29
N THR A 107 18.66 4.94 -8.17
CA THR A 107 19.78 5.82 -7.82
C THR A 107 19.28 7.04 -7.03
N GLU A 108 20.17 7.75 -6.34
CA GLU A 108 19.80 9.00 -5.67
C GLU A 108 19.22 10.07 -6.63
N PRO A 109 19.78 10.30 -7.83
CA PRO A 109 19.16 11.20 -8.80
C PRO A 109 17.75 10.77 -9.23
N GLN A 110 17.52 9.46 -9.39
CA GLN A 110 16.18 8.94 -9.69
C GLN A 110 15.23 9.17 -8.52
N PHE A 111 15.65 8.89 -7.29
CA PHE A 111 14.86 9.18 -6.09
C PHE A 111 14.45 10.67 -6.02
N GLU A 112 15.40 11.58 -6.23
CA GLU A 112 15.14 13.02 -6.25
C GLU A 112 14.19 13.45 -7.37
N ALA A 113 14.36 12.89 -8.58
CA ALA A 113 13.48 13.16 -9.70
C ALA A 113 12.05 12.68 -9.41
N CYS A 114 11.90 11.51 -8.80
CA CYS A 114 10.60 10.93 -8.44
C CYS A 114 9.79 11.76 -7.46
N LEU A 115 10.46 12.42 -6.51
CA LEU A 115 9.78 13.29 -5.55
C LEU A 115 9.38 14.65 -6.14
N LYS A 116 9.91 15.00 -7.30
CA LYS A 116 9.68 16.28 -8.00
C LYS A 116 8.90 16.12 -9.30
N ASP A 117 8.49 14.89 -9.64
CA ASP A 117 7.72 14.60 -10.84
C ASP A 117 6.28 15.09 -10.66
N GLU A 118 5.97 16.24 -11.28
CA GLU A 118 4.67 16.89 -11.22
C GLU A 118 3.54 15.97 -11.71
N ALA A 119 3.78 15.17 -12.75
CA ALA A 119 2.77 14.26 -13.27
C ALA A 119 2.46 13.13 -12.27
N GLN A 120 3.47 12.63 -11.55
CA GLN A 120 3.26 11.63 -10.50
C GLN A 120 2.55 12.23 -9.26
N LEU A 121 2.87 13.47 -8.92
CA LEU A 121 2.20 14.23 -7.85
C LEU A 121 0.73 14.43 -8.18
N ASP A 122 0.40 14.98 -9.36
CA ASP A 122 -0.97 15.18 -9.82
C ASP A 122 -1.75 13.85 -9.85
N ALA A 123 -1.10 12.79 -10.34
CA ALA A 123 -1.72 11.47 -10.36
C ALA A 123 -1.96 10.91 -8.95
N LEU A 124 -1.06 11.18 -7.98
CA LEU A 124 -1.25 10.81 -6.58
C LEU A 124 -2.42 11.57 -5.97
N GLU A 125 -2.49 12.88 -6.16
CA GLU A 125 -3.59 13.71 -5.69
C GLU A 125 -4.93 13.27 -6.29
N ALA A 126 -4.98 12.97 -7.59
CA ALA A 126 -6.18 12.45 -8.25
C ALA A 126 -6.64 11.11 -7.65
N ARG A 127 -5.70 10.21 -7.32
CA ARG A 127 -6.04 8.93 -6.66
C ARG A 127 -6.58 9.14 -5.26
N ILE A 128 -5.97 10.04 -4.48
CA ILE A 128 -6.43 10.37 -3.12
C ILE A 128 -7.83 10.99 -3.17
N ARG A 129 -8.05 11.93 -4.10
CA ARG A 129 -9.35 12.57 -4.32
C ARG A 129 -10.43 11.52 -4.59
N LYS A 130 -10.17 10.58 -5.49
CA LYS A 130 -11.08 9.46 -5.78
C LYS A 130 -11.38 8.61 -4.53
N VAL A 131 -10.37 8.32 -3.70
CA VAL A 131 -10.56 7.56 -2.46
C VAL A 131 -11.50 8.30 -1.48
N VAL A 132 -11.35 9.61 -1.35
CA VAL A 132 -12.14 10.40 -0.39
C VAL A 132 -13.52 10.73 -0.95
N GLU A 133 -13.60 11.28 -2.16
CA GLU A 133 -14.82 11.82 -2.76
C GLU A 133 -15.72 10.72 -3.37
N GLU A 134 -15.14 9.72 -4.04
CA GLU A 134 -15.92 8.66 -4.71
C GLU A 134 -16.08 7.42 -3.83
N ASP A 135 -15.01 6.95 -3.19
CA ASP A 135 -15.05 5.75 -2.37
C ASP A 135 -15.51 6.03 -0.91
N GLY A 136 -15.57 7.29 -0.48
CA GLY A 136 -16.04 7.70 0.85
C GLY A 136 -15.17 7.22 2.01
N ILE A 137 -13.86 7.02 1.78
CA ILE A 137 -12.96 6.44 2.78
C ILE A 137 -12.22 7.52 3.57
N GLU A 138 -12.43 7.52 4.89
CA GLU A 138 -11.88 8.53 5.80
C GLU A 138 -10.82 7.99 6.77
N SER A 139 -10.57 6.68 6.79
CA SER A 139 -9.64 6.06 7.76
C SER A 139 -8.84 4.90 7.18
N THR A 140 -7.70 4.59 7.83
CA THR A 140 -6.78 3.52 7.41
C THR A 140 -6.40 2.60 8.58
N PRO A 141 -6.19 1.29 8.33
CA PRO A 141 -6.53 0.61 7.08
C PRO A 141 -8.05 0.47 6.93
N THR A 142 -8.57 0.57 5.70
CA THR A 142 -9.96 0.14 5.41
C THR A 142 -9.90 -0.98 4.38
N ILE A 143 -10.60 -2.09 4.62
CA ILE A 143 -10.51 -3.29 3.78
C ILE A 143 -11.87 -3.65 3.21
N PHE A 144 -11.87 -4.04 1.93
CA PHE A 144 -13.03 -4.58 1.24
C PHE A 144 -12.69 -5.93 0.59
N VAL A 145 -13.66 -6.83 0.61
CA VAL A 145 -13.65 -8.08 -0.17
C VAL A 145 -14.87 -8.09 -1.08
N ASN A 146 -14.65 -8.15 -2.40
CA ASN A 146 -15.71 -8.09 -3.43
C ASN A 146 -16.72 -6.95 -3.20
N GLY A 147 -16.21 -5.77 -2.84
CA GLY A 147 -17.03 -4.57 -2.61
C GLY A 147 -17.74 -4.51 -1.26
N ARG A 148 -17.59 -5.54 -0.40
CA ARG A 148 -18.11 -5.54 0.97
C ARG A 148 -17.02 -5.15 1.95
N LYS A 149 -17.30 -4.15 2.80
CA LYS A 149 -16.37 -3.74 3.87
C LYS A 149 -16.15 -4.89 4.84
N VAL A 150 -14.90 -5.11 5.23
CA VAL A 150 -14.53 -6.06 6.28
C VAL A 150 -14.61 -5.36 7.62
N GLU A 151 -15.30 -5.97 8.57
CA GLU A 151 -15.31 -5.55 9.97
C GLU A 151 -14.06 -6.13 10.65
N GLY A 152 -13.20 -5.25 11.16
CA GLY A 152 -11.92 -5.64 11.76
C GLY A 152 -10.75 -5.69 10.77
N HIS A 153 -9.57 -5.97 11.33
CA HIS A 153 -8.28 -5.87 10.64
C HIS A 153 -7.38 -7.07 10.94
N THR A 154 -7.92 -8.16 11.48
CA THR A 154 -7.15 -9.38 11.73
C THR A 154 -7.13 -10.28 10.50
N LEU A 155 -6.22 -11.26 10.50
CA LEU A 155 -6.22 -12.31 9.49
C LEU A 155 -7.55 -13.09 9.50
N ALA A 156 -8.10 -13.37 10.69
CA ALA A 156 -9.35 -14.11 10.83
C ALA A 156 -10.54 -13.36 10.20
N ASP A 157 -10.61 -12.04 10.39
CA ASP A 157 -11.65 -11.19 9.78
C ASP A 157 -11.57 -11.25 8.25
N LEU A 158 -10.36 -11.15 7.70
CA LEU A 158 -10.14 -11.22 6.26
C LEU A 158 -10.48 -12.62 5.70
N GLU A 159 -10.03 -13.69 6.35
CA GLU A 159 -10.30 -15.07 5.91
C GLU A 159 -11.80 -15.38 5.97
N ALA A 160 -12.52 -14.88 6.99
CA ALA A 160 -13.97 -15.00 7.07
C ALA A 160 -14.67 -14.27 5.91
N ALA A 161 -14.24 -13.05 5.57
CA ALA A 161 -14.77 -12.30 4.44
C ALA A 161 -14.48 -13.00 3.09
N ILE A 162 -13.27 -13.55 2.91
CA ILE A 162 -12.90 -14.35 1.73
C ILE A 162 -13.77 -15.60 1.62
N ALA A 163 -14.01 -16.31 2.73
CA ALA A 163 -14.86 -17.49 2.74
C ALA A 163 -16.32 -17.17 2.40
N ALA A 164 -16.83 -16.03 2.88
CA ALA A 164 -18.17 -15.55 2.54
C ALA A 164 -18.30 -15.19 1.05
N ALA A 165 -17.25 -14.62 0.45
CA ALA A 165 -17.24 -14.20 -0.96
C ALA A 165 -17.14 -15.36 -1.98
N ARG A 166 -16.88 -16.60 -1.53
CA ARG A 166 -16.84 -17.81 -2.37
C ARG A 166 -18.19 -18.49 -2.53
N LYS A 167 -19.17 -18.13 -1.70
CA LYS A 167 -20.54 -18.65 -1.76
C LYS A 167 -21.34 -17.89 -2.81
#